data_AF-A0A6P6V9D4-F1
#
_entry.id   AF-A0A6P6V9D4-F1
#
_cell.length_a   1.000
_cell.length_b   1.000
_cell.length_c   1.000
_cell.angle_alpha   90.00
_cell.angle_beta   90.00
_cell.angle_gamma   90.00
#
_symmetry.space_group_name_H-M   'P 1'
#
loop_
_entity.id
_entity.type
_entity.pdbx_description
1 polymer ?
#
loop_
_entity_poly.entity_id
_entity_poly.type
_entity_poly.pdbx_seq_one_letter_code
_entity_poly.pdbx_strand_id
1 'polypeptide(L)'
;MTPFEALYGIPPPQLALGPYLQTRVAAVGDYVKERQQIDNMLKQNLRVAKERMKKYVDERRSEREFREGDWVYLRLQPYRIEKRIGNVAYRLQLPITSKVHPVFHVSLLKKKVGDKATPTLQLPEIDEKGH
;
A
#
# COMPACT_ATOMS: atom_id res chain seq x y z
N MET A 1 15.54 11.43 12.23
CA MET A 1 16.71 10.75 11.65
C MET A 1 16.43 10.46 10.19
N THR A 2 17.24 11.01 9.28
CA THR A 2 17.12 10.70 7.84
C THR A 2 17.84 9.38 7.52
N PRO A 3 17.47 8.63 6.47
CA PRO A 3 18.20 7.43 6.07
C PRO A 3 19.70 7.69 5.83
N PHE A 4 20.04 8.87 5.32
CA PHE A 4 21.43 9.31 5.15
C PHE A 4 22.15 9.41 6.51
N GLU A 5 21.56 10.12 7.46
CA GLU A 5 22.11 10.31 8.80
C GLU A 5 22.24 8.99 9.57
N ALA A 6 21.29 8.05 9.38
CA ALA A 6 21.37 6.72 9.95
C ALA A 6 22.54 5.89 9.38
N LEU A 7 22.89 6.08 8.11
CA LEU A 7 23.98 5.37 7.46
C LEU A 7 25.35 6.00 7.74
N TYR A 8 25.43 7.33 7.72
CA TYR A 8 26.70 8.06 7.76
C TYR A 8 26.99 8.73 9.10
N GLY A 9 26.05 8.74 10.05
CA GLY A 9 26.24 9.36 11.37
C GLY A 9 26.39 10.89 11.35
N ILE A 10 26.24 11.50 10.18
CA ILE A 10 26.35 12.94 9.95
C ILE A 10 25.05 13.37 9.29
N PRO A 11 24.45 14.52 9.68
CA PRO A 11 23.28 15.03 8.97
C PRO A 11 23.61 15.18 7.47
N PRO A 12 22.67 14.88 6.56
CA PRO A 12 22.89 15.09 5.14
C PRO A 12 23.41 16.50 4.94
N PRO A 13 24.47 16.70 4.13
CA PRO A 13 24.99 18.02 3.85
C PRO A 13 23.81 18.84 3.33
N GLN A 14 23.27 19.69 4.20
CA GLN A 14 22.33 20.70 3.78
C GLN A 14 23.15 21.46 2.76
N LEU A 15 22.73 21.46 1.49
CA LEU A 15 23.30 22.35 0.48
C LEU A 15 23.12 23.74 1.05
N ALA A 16 24.09 24.18 1.84
CA ALA A 16 23.96 25.30 2.74
C ALA A 16 24.06 26.53 1.86
N LEU A 17 22.91 26.93 1.33
CA LEU A 17 22.71 28.28 0.82
C LEU A 17 22.77 29.31 1.98
N GLY A 18 22.94 28.87 3.24
CA GLY A 18 22.99 29.70 4.44
C GLY A 18 23.91 30.93 4.35
N PRO A 19 25.22 30.79 4.08
CA PRO A 19 26.11 31.95 3.90
C PRO A 19 25.93 32.68 2.55
N TYR A 20 25.12 32.15 1.62
CA TYR A 20 24.86 32.74 0.30
C TYR A 20 23.51 33.48 0.20
N LEU A 21 22.74 33.60 1.29
CA LEU A 21 21.47 34.34 1.29
C LEU A 21 21.65 35.87 1.29
N GLN A 22 22.84 36.36 1.64
CA GLN A 22 23.18 37.78 1.57
C GLN A 22 24.40 37.97 0.65
N THR A 23 24.16 37.90 -0.66
CA THR A 23 25.18 38.26 -1.65
C THR A 23 25.11 39.76 -1.94
N ARG A 24 26.26 40.43 -1.94
CA ARG A 24 26.36 41.86 -2.30
C ARG A 24 25.98 42.13 -3.76
N VAL A 25 25.98 41.10 -4.60
CA VAL A 25 25.65 41.19 -6.03
C VAL A 25 24.16 40.92 -6.23
N ALA A 26 23.44 41.91 -6.78
CA ALA A 26 22.00 41.85 -7.00
C ALA A 26 21.56 40.65 -7.86
N ALA A 27 22.25 40.40 -8.98
CA ALA A 27 21.95 39.30 -9.90
C ALA A 27 22.00 37.91 -9.22
N VAL A 28 22.91 37.71 -8.25
CA VAL A 28 23.00 36.46 -7.49
C VAL A 28 21.87 36.37 -6.46
N GLY A 29 21.46 37.49 -5.87
CA GLY A 29 20.32 37.56 -4.97
C GLY A 29 19.00 37.22 -5.65
N ASP A 30 18.80 37.67 -6.89
CA ASP A 30 17.60 37.37 -7.68
C ASP A 30 17.54 35.88 -8.03
N TYR A 31 18.66 35.29 -8.46
CA TYR A 31 18.78 33.85 -8.72
C TYR A 31 18.48 33.01 -7.47
N VAL A 32 19.00 33.40 -6.30
CA VAL A 32 18.74 32.71 -5.03
C VAL A 32 17.26 32.78 -4.64
N LYS A 33 16.60 33.93 -4.83
CA LYS A 33 15.16 34.09 -4.58
C LYS A 33 14.32 33.20 -5.50
N GLU A 34 14.61 33.21 -6.80
CA GLU A 34 13.91 32.37 -7.78
C GLU A 34 14.04 30.87 -7.43
N ARG A 35 15.26 30.44 -7.10
CA ARG A 35 15.52 29.06 -6.67
C ARG A 35 14.73 28.69 -5.41
N GLN A 36 14.68 29.56 -4.41
CA GLN A 36 13.88 29.33 -3.19
C GLN A 36 12.39 29.21 -3.49
N GLN A 37 11.86 30.00 -4.41
CA GLN A 37 10.46 29.91 -4.83
C GLN A 37 10.18 28.53 -5.45
N ILE A 38 11.05 28.06 -6.34
CA ILE A 38 10.96 26.73 -6.97
C ILE A 38 11.03 25.62 -5.92
N ASP A 39 12.00 25.69 -4.99
CA ASP A 39 12.15 24.70 -3.92
C ASP A 39 10.91 24.62 -3.03
N ASN A 40 10.34 25.76 -2.68
CA ASN A 40 9.12 25.84 -1.88
C ASN A 40 7.92 25.27 -2.64
N MET A 41 7.76 25.63 -3.91
CA MET A 41 6.71 25.09 -4.77
C MET A 41 6.83 23.57 -4.90
N LEU A 42 8.03 23.04 -5.11
CA LEU A 42 8.27 21.60 -5.24
C LEU A 42 7.93 20.86 -3.93
N LYS A 43 8.35 21.40 -2.78
CA LYS A 43 8.02 20.84 -1.47
C LYS A 43 6.51 20.81 -1.24
N GLN A 44 5.79 21.87 -1.61
CA GLN A 44 4.34 21.94 -1.51
C GLN A 44 3.66 20.91 -2.42
N ASN A 45 4.06 20.84 -3.69
CA ASN A 45 3.51 19.87 -4.64
C ASN A 45 3.74 18.43 -4.18
N LEU A 46 4.95 18.12 -3.68
CA LEU A 46 5.25 16.79 -3.15
C LEU A 46 4.42 16.46 -1.92
N ARG A 47 4.20 17.43 -1.02
CA ARG A 47 3.33 17.27 0.14
C ARG A 47 1.91 16.95 -0.29
N VAL A 48 1.34 17.76 -1.19
CA VAL A 48 -0.02 17.56 -1.71
C VAL A 48 -0.15 16.21 -2.41
N ALA A 49 0.85 15.80 -3.21
CA ALA A 49 0.84 14.49 -3.86
C ALA A 49 0.83 13.33 -2.84
N LYS A 50 1.66 13.41 -1.80
CA LYS A 50 1.69 12.42 -0.71
C LYS A 50 0.36 12.37 0.05
N GLU A 51 -0.23 13.52 0.36
CA GLU A 51 -1.53 13.62 1.03
C GLU A 51 -2.65 13.00 0.19
N ARG A 52 -2.68 13.27 -1.12
CA ARG A 52 -3.64 12.65 -2.06
C ARG A 52 -3.49 11.13 -2.09
N MET A 53 -2.25 10.64 -2.20
CA MET A 53 -1.98 9.21 -2.20
C MET A 53 -2.43 8.55 -0.88
N LYS A 54 -2.12 9.19 0.26
CA LYS A 54 -2.57 8.74 1.57
C LYS A 54 -4.10 8.67 1.65
N LYS A 55 -4.79 9.73 1.21
CA LYS A 55 -6.26 9.79 1.19
C LYS A 55 -6.85 8.60 0.42
N TYR A 56 -6.39 8.33 -0.79
CA TYR A 56 -6.88 7.19 -1.58
C TYR A 56 -6.59 5.83 -0.93
N VAL A 57 -5.42 5.68 -0.30
CA VAL A 57 -5.05 4.44 0.39
C VAL A 57 -5.95 4.24 1.61
N ASP A 58 -6.13 5.26 2.44
CA ASP A 58 -6.93 5.18 3.67
C ASP A 58 -8.41 4.95 3.35
N GLU A 59 -8.97 5.59 2.32
CA GLU A 59 -10.35 5.39 1.86
C GLU A 59 -10.65 3.95 1.41
N ARG A 60 -9.67 3.28 0.79
CA ARG A 60 -9.82 1.90 0.28
C ARG A 60 -9.35 0.84 1.26
N ARG A 61 -8.74 1.23 2.39
CA ARG A 61 -8.24 0.31 3.41
C ARG A 61 -9.36 -0.09 4.35
N SER A 62 -10.10 -1.15 3.98
CA SER A 62 -10.89 -1.87 4.97
C SER A 62 -9.94 -2.75 5.81
N GLU A 63 -10.00 -2.63 7.13
CA GLU A 63 -9.34 -3.58 8.03
C GLU A 63 -10.03 -4.94 7.87
N ARG A 64 -9.43 -5.79 7.04
CA ARG A 64 -9.92 -7.16 6.81
C ARG A 64 -9.40 -8.03 7.94
N GLU A 65 -10.11 -8.00 9.06
CA GLU A 65 -9.85 -8.94 10.13
C GLU A 65 -10.57 -10.26 9.85
N PHE A 66 -9.84 -11.35 10.01
CA PHE A 66 -10.36 -12.70 9.86
C PHE A 66 -10.06 -13.52 11.11
N ARG A 67 -10.93 -14.47 11.40
CA ARG A 67 -10.76 -15.42 12.51
C ARG A 67 -10.32 -16.78 12.00
N GLU A 68 -9.73 -17.56 12.88
CA GLU A 68 -9.41 -18.96 12.60
C GLU A 68 -10.70 -19.71 12.28
N GLY A 69 -10.67 -20.50 11.21
CA GLY A 69 -11.84 -21.20 10.70
C GLY A 69 -12.69 -20.44 9.69
N ASP A 70 -12.48 -19.13 9.48
CA ASP A 70 -13.18 -18.36 8.45
C ASP A 70 -12.82 -18.86 7.04
N TRP A 71 -13.80 -18.81 6.13
CA TRP A 71 -13.58 -19.04 4.71
C TRP A 71 -13.18 -17.74 4.00
N VAL A 72 -12.08 -17.82 3.25
CA VAL A 72 -11.57 -16.72 2.44
C VAL A 72 -11.30 -17.19 1.01
N TYR A 73 -11.44 -16.27 0.06
CA TYR A 73 -11.00 -16.50 -1.31
C TYR A 73 -9.58 -15.99 -1.48
N LEU A 74 -8.69 -16.87 -1.96
CA LEU A 74 -7.38 -16.54 -2.51
C LEU A 74 -7.47 -16.78 -4.02
N ARG A 75 -7.32 -15.72 -4.84
CA ARG A 75 -7.43 -15.81 -6.30
C ARG A 75 -8.66 -16.61 -6.79
N LEU A 76 -9.84 -16.28 -6.25
CA LEU A 76 -11.14 -16.93 -6.55
C LEU A 76 -11.31 -18.37 -6.03
N GLN A 77 -10.28 -18.97 -5.43
CA GLN A 77 -10.38 -20.30 -4.83
C GLN A 77 -10.64 -20.19 -3.32
N PRO A 78 -11.62 -20.93 -2.77
CA PRO A 78 -11.95 -20.88 -1.35
C PRO A 78 -10.94 -21.70 -0.53
N TYR A 79 -10.42 -21.09 0.52
CA TYR A 79 -9.58 -21.73 1.52
C TYR A 79 -10.03 -21.35 2.92
N ARG A 80 -9.68 -22.19 3.89
CA ARG A 80 -9.97 -21.94 5.29
C ARG A 80 -8.74 -21.38 5.99
N ILE A 81 -8.94 -20.39 6.87
CA ILE A 81 -7.87 -19.87 7.71
C ILE A 81 -7.54 -20.88 8.80
N GLU A 82 -6.29 -21.32 8.83
CA GLU A 82 -5.76 -22.23 9.84
C GLU A 82 -5.34 -21.46 11.10
N LYS A 83 -4.58 -20.38 10.93
CA LYS A 83 -4.02 -19.60 12.04
C LYS A 83 -3.74 -18.15 11.65
N ARG A 84 -3.93 -17.20 12.57
CA ARG A 84 -3.42 -15.82 12.43
C ARG A 84 -1.95 -15.79 12.88
N ILE A 85 -1.04 -15.44 11.96
CA ILE A 85 0.41 -15.38 12.26
C ILE A 85 0.82 -14.00 12.76
N GLY A 86 0.14 -12.95 12.32
CA GLY A 86 0.34 -11.58 12.80
C GLY A 86 -0.79 -10.65 12.39
N ASN A 87 -0.57 -9.35 12.52
CA ASN A 87 -1.62 -8.35 12.22
C ASN A 87 -2.08 -8.43 10.76
N VAL A 88 -1.16 -8.77 9.85
CA VAL A 88 -1.38 -8.69 8.40
C VAL A 88 -1.16 -10.03 7.68
N ALA A 89 -0.80 -11.10 8.38
CA ALA A 89 -0.45 -12.39 7.78
C ALA A 89 -1.28 -13.54 8.38
N TYR A 90 -1.87 -14.36 7.50
CA TYR A 90 -2.71 -15.50 7.86
C TYR A 90 -2.22 -16.76 7.17
N ARG A 91 -2.24 -17.87 7.89
CA ARG A 91 -1.96 -19.20 7.37
C ARG A 91 -3.26 -19.83 6.87
N LEU A 92 -3.24 -20.35 5.65
CA LEU A 92 -4.37 -21.04 5.01
C LEU A 92 -4.15 -22.55 5.02
N GLN A 93 -5.26 -23.30 5.13
CA GLN A 93 -5.28 -24.75 4.92
C GLN A 93 -5.13 -25.04 3.42
N LEU A 94 -3.88 -25.17 2.97
CA LEU A 94 -3.54 -25.62 1.62
C LEU A 94 -3.32 -27.13 1.59
N PRO A 95 -3.56 -27.80 0.44
CA PRO A 95 -3.12 -29.17 0.24
C PRO A 95 -1.62 -29.31 0.48
N ILE A 96 -1.19 -30.41 1.10
CA ILE A 96 0.23 -30.70 1.42
C ILE A 96 1.09 -30.76 0.15
N THR A 97 0.47 -31.03 -1.01
CA THR A 97 1.11 -31.04 -2.33
C THR A 97 1.39 -29.64 -2.90
N SER A 98 0.94 -28.57 -2.23
CA SER A 98 1.12 -27.20 -2.70
C SER A 98 2.59 -26.79 -2.65
N LYS A 99 3.13 -26.31 -3.77
CA LYS A 99 4.48 -25.72 -3.86
C LYS A 99 4.55 -24.29 -3.32
N VAL A 100 3.42 -23.71 -2.91
CA VAL A 100 3.33 -22.33 -2.43
C VAL A 100 3.24 -22.34 -0.90
N HIS A 101 3.99 -21.46 -0.25
CA HIS A 101 3.93 -21.30 1.21
C HIS A 101 2.51 -20.96 1.67
N PRO A 102 2.02 -21.55 2.79
CA PRO A 102 0.63 -21.40 3.23
C PRO A 102 0.33 -20.04 3.88
N VAL A 103 1.31 -19.14 3.98
CA VAL A 103 1.18 -17.85 4.67
C VAL A 103 0.99 -16.74 3.66
N PHE A 104 -0.12 -16.00 3.79
CA PHE A 104 -0.49 -14.93 2.85
C PHE A 104 -0.77 -13.63 3.58
N HIS A 105 -0.45 -12.53 2.90
CA HIS A 105 -0.79 -11.18 3.34
C HIS A 105 -2.30 -10.93 3.20
N VAL A 106 -2.89 -10.22 4.16
CA VAL A 106 -4.34 -9.94 4.26
C VAL A 106 -4.94 -9.31 2.99
N SER A 107 -4.15 -8.51 2.26
CA SER A 107 -4.57 -7.85 1.02
C SER A 107 -4.95 -8.83 -0.10
N LEU A 108 -4.39 -10.05 -0.08
CA LEU A 108 -4.67 -11.09 -1.07
C LEU A 108 -5.95 -11.88 -0.75
N LEU A 109 -6.50 -11.71 0.46
CA LEU A 109 -7.63 -12.47 0.97
C LEU A 109 -8.93 -11.65 0.84
N LYS A 110 -9.99 -12.30 0.38
CA LYS A 110 -11.35 -11.73 0.38
C LYS A 110 -12.25 -12.58 1.29
N LYS A 111 -13.04 -11.93 2.15
CA LYS A 111 -14.03 -12.63 2.99
C LYS A 111 -15.05 -13.32 2.09
N LYS A 112 -15.30 -14.61 2.33
CA LYS A 112 -16.43 -15.30 1.73
C LYS A 112 -17.68 -14.98 2.55
N VAL A 113 -18.67 -14.33 1.94
CA VAL A 113 -19.97 -14.04 2.56
C VAL A 113 -21.00 -14.97 1.91
N GLY A 114 -21.60 -15.86 2.70
CA GLY A 114 -22.56 -16.89 2.26
C GLY A 114 -22.20 -18.30 2.75
N ASP A 115 -23.17 -18.98 3.39
CA ASP A 115 -22.96 -20.22 4.15
C ASP A 115 -22.75 -21.49 3.32
N LYS A 116 -22.94 -21.46 2.00
CA LYS A 116 -22.83 -22.66 1.15
C LYS A 116 -21.85 -22.43 -0.01
N ALA A 117 -20.75 -23.19 -0.01
CA ALA A 117 -19.99 -23.44 -1.23
C ALA A 117 -20.58 -24.69 -1.90
N THR A 118 -21.42 -24.48 -2.90
CA THR A 118 -21.46 -25.37 -4.05
C THR A 118 -20.85 -24.60 -5.20
N PRO A 119 -19.61 -24.89 -5.63
CA PRO A 119 -19.15 -24.45 -6.93
C PRO A 119 -19.96 -25.20 -7.98
N THR A 120 -21.13 -24.68 -8.34
CA THR A 120 -21.89 -25.23 -9.46
C THR A 120 -21.12 -24.90 -10.73
N LEU A 121 -20.41 -25.89 -11.28
CA LEU A 121 -19.74 -25.84 -12.59
C LEU A 121 -20.75 -25.98 -13.75
N GLN A 122 -22.04 -26.08 -13.44
CA GLN A 122 -23.11 -26.22 -14.41
C GLN A 122 -23.76 -24.86 -14.66
N LEU A 123 -23.74 -24.45 -15.93
CA LEU A 123 -24.57 -23.36 -16.43
C LEU A 123 -26.04 -23.71 -16.12
N PRO A 124 -26.86 -22.76 -15.62
CA PRO A 124 -28.30 -23.00 -15.53
C PRO A 124 -28.83 -23.32 -16.94
N GLU A 125 -29.69 -24.34 -17.04
CA GLU A 125 -30.37 -24.65 -18.28
C GLU A 125 -31.24 -23.46 -18.67
N ILE A 126 -30.91 -22.86 -19.81
CA ILE A 126 -31.73 -21.84 -20.47
C ILE A 126 -32.99 -22.53 -21.00
N ASP A 127 -34.09 -22.40 -20.27
CA ASP A 127 -35.41 -22.69 -20.84
C ASP A 127 -35.65 -21.74 -22.02
N GLU A 128 -36.35 -22.22 -23.06
CA GLU A 128 -36.63 -21.51 -24.32
C GLU A 128 -37.40 -20.16 -24.16
N LYS A 129 -37.68 -19.75 -22.93
CA LYS A 129 -38.29 -18.46 -22.59
C LYS A 129 -37.33 -17.42 -21.99
N GLY A 130 -36.02 -17.69 -21.96
CA GLY A 130 -35.00 -16.66 -21.71
C GLY A 130 -35.19 -15.86 -20.41
N HIS A 131 -35.27 -16.56 -19.28
CA HIS A 131 -35.16 -15.96 -17.95
C HIS A 131 -33.97 -16.54 -17.19
#